data_AF-A0A081BQ49-F1
#
_entry.id   AF-A0A081BQ49-F1
#
_cell.length_a   1.000
_cell.length_b   1.000
_cell.length_c   1.000
_cell.angle_alpha   90.00
_cell.angle_beta   90.00
_cell.angle_gamma   90.00
#
_symmetry.space_group_name_H-M   'P 1'
#
loop_
_entity.id
_entity.type
_entity.pdbx_description
1 polymer ?
#
loop_
_entity_poly.entity_id
_entity_poly.type
_entity_poly.pdbx_seq_one_letter_code
_entity_poly.pdbx_strand_id
1 'polypeptide(L)'
;MATYTVQRGDSLQAIAKKFYGDSSLYQQLAEYNGLKNANALDVGQKLNIPDRADLENGASAWHNYGDGKIWWRLTKQGVEIKGKGLIKEDKYTKRAADIWRKYEPMITTASKKYGVPIPAIIATISTESSGNPKAYRYEPLFYTRYIKDQKEWKESPYHDYPRRIAASYGLVQIMYTTAYNSAGFRGKPEDLYDPAANINAGAAYIASAYQVKQHGWDPPKIACAYNAGSVRATKANDWGMYHHPDHLERWIPAYNGAIEVTGAAGAIPETSVSVTPKPTTPSAPAPTPEKPTTPPASKPTSPPVVSANVTMRLLFSSAQGQAWKPMLVDMFKHNGAELGDPISFRIAAVKPFQNGYSFEIPNIAKGTYDLVLTDAASGSVMTDFAEVEIETNPTVIDVGSQRGMSRDIVSPDAPRATLRLRFPKTGQRWKPVIVDLISTQASQESEPLTVTSDVAPPEQQDAYLLDIPNVLFGSYAVDVTEADTLLLLQEIAGIEVNRPVVTLDLASGKIVQPEIPKNLWERLHAWWNTLWQV
;
A
#
# COMPACT_ATOMS: atom_id res chain seq x y z
N MET A 1 37.68 -0.89 -2.01
CA MET A 1 36.62 -0.20 -2.77
C MET A 1 37.23 1.04 -3.40
N ALA A 2 37.08 1.18 -4.71
CA ALA A 2 37.52 2.37 -5.43
C ALA A 2 36.37 3.39 -5.49
N THR A 3 36.70 4.67 -5.60
CA THR A 3 35.72 5.74 -5.83
C THR A 3 36.06 6.44 -7.12
N TYR A 4 35.05 6.72 -7.95
CA TYR A 4 35.19 7.42 -9.21
C TYR A 4 34.41 8.73 -9.18
N THR A 5 35.05 9.82 -9.57
CA THR A 5 34.38 11.12 -9.73
C THR A 5 33.93 11.25 -11.17
N VAL A 6 32.63 11.40 -11.39
CA VAL A 6 31.99 11.57 -12.70
C VAL A 6 32.60 12.77 -13.42
N GLN A 7 33.01 12.56 -14.66
CA GLN A 7 33.60 13.58 -15.53
C GLN A 7 32.60 14.05 -16.59
N ARG A 8 32.87 15.21 -17.20
CA ARG A 8 32.05 15.72 -18.30
C ARG A 8 32.06 14.71 -19.46
N GLY A 9 30.88 14.27 -19.86
CA GLY A 9 30.69 13.31 -20.96
C GLY A 9 30.61 11.85 -20.53
N ASP A 10 30.76 11.56 -19.23
CA ASP A 10 30.54 10.21 -18.72
C ASP A 10 29.06 9.81 -18.82
N SER A 11 28.83 8.53 -19.09
CA SER A 11 27.57 7.85 -18.84
C SER A 11 27.83 6.66 -17.92
N LEU A 12 26.80 6.20 -17.21
CA LEU A 12 26.96 5.04 -16.32
C LEU A 12 27.35 3.77 -17.06
N GLN A 13 26.90 3.63 -18.31
CA GLN A 13 27.29 2.55 -19.21
C GLN A 13 28.77 2.64 -19.60
N ALA A 14 29.27 3.84 -19.90
CA ALA A 14 30.67 4.06 -20.21
C ALA A 14 31.56 3.80 -18.99
N ILE A 15 31.11 4.22 -17.80
CA ILE A 15 31.78 3.95 -16.52
C ILE A 15 31.78 2.44 -16.23
N ALA A 16 30.65 1.75 -16.37
CA ALA A 16 30.56 0.31 -16.18
C ALA A 16 31.48 -0.45 -17.15
N LYS A 17 31.49 -0.06 -18.43
CA LYS A 17 32.40 -0.61 -19.43
C LYS A 17 33.87 -0.35 -19.08
N LYS A 18 34.20 0.82 -18.55
CA LYS A 18 35.56 1.20 -18.13
C LYS A 18 36.07 0.37 -16.95
N PHE A 19 35.24 0.15 -15.94
CA PHE A 19 35.67 -0.54 -14.71
C PHE A 19 35.47 -2.06 -14.75
N TYR A 20 34.50 -2.55 -15.52
CA TYR A 20 34.12 -3.97 -15.53
C TYR A 20 34.29 -4.65 -16.88
N GLY A 21 34.56 -3.88 -17.95
CA GLY A 21 34.60 -4.39 -19.32
C GLY A 21 33.21 -4.65 -19.94
N ASP A 22 32.13 -4.43 -19.18
CA ASP A 22 30.75 -4.73 -19.58
C ASP A 22 29.83 -3.54 -19.29
N SER A 23 29.26 -2.95 -20.35
CA SER A 23 28.33 -1.83 -20.24
C SER A 23 26.96 -2.22 -19.70
N SER A 24 26.59 -3.51 -19.73
CA SER A 24 25.30 -4.00 -19.22
C SER A 24 25.20 -3.94 -17.71
N LEU A 25 26.35 -3.88 -17.00
CA LEU A 25 26.43 -3.75 -15.54
C LEU A 25 26.06 -2.35 -15.00
N TYR A 26 25.65 -1.44 -15.88
CA TYR A 26 25.33 -0.07 -15.49
C TYR A 26 24.12 0.04 -14.57
N GLN A 27 23.13 -0.85 -14.68
CA GLN A 27 21.97 -0.83 -13.78
C GLN A 27 22.36 -1.23 -12.36
N GLN A 28 23.16 -2.29 -12.23
CA GLN A 28 23.69 -2.76 -10.96
C GLN A 28 24.62 -1.71 -10.34
N LEU A 29 25.44 -1.05 -11.16
CA LEU A 29 26.29 0.05 -10.69
C LEU A 29 25.46 1.27 -10.23
N ALA A 30 24.37 1.60 -10.92
CA ALA A 30 23.44 2.66 -10.52
C ALA A 30 22.77 2.32 -9.19
N GLU A 31 22.27 1.08 -9.04
CA GLU A 31 21.66 0.58 -7.81
C GLU A 31 22.63 0.62 -6.63
N TYR A 32 23.86 0.11 -6.83
CA TYR A 32 24.90 0.14 -5.80
C TYR A 32 25.21 1.56 -5.30
N ASN A 33 25.03 2.56 -6.17
CA ASN A 33 25.25 3.96 -5.86
C ASN A 33 23.98 4.73 -5.49
N GLY A 34 22.84 4.05 -5.32
CA GLY A 34 21.57 4.66 -4.94
C GLY A 34 21.02 5.65 -5.96
N LEU A 35 21.36 5.50 -7.25
CA LEU A 35 20.95 6.44 -8.29
C LEU A 35 19.52 6.13 -8.76
N LYS A 36 18.62 7.10 -8.60
CA LYS A 36 17.23 6.99 -9.05
C LYS A 36 17.08 6.93 -10.58
N ASN A 37 18.02 7.54 -11.30
CA ASN A 37 18.04 7.52 -12.76
C ASN A 37 19.48 7.32 -13.23
N ALA A 38 19.75 6.18 -13.86
CA ALA A 38 21.08 5.85 -14.38
C ALA A 38 21.58 6.80 -15.48
N ASN A 39 20.68 7.60 -16.08
CA ASN A 39 21.02 8.61 -17.07
C ASN A 39 21.26 10.01 -16.47
N ALA A 40 20.96 10.22 -15.19
CA ALA A 40 21.14 11.49 -14.50
C ALA A 40 22.42 11.44 -13.64
N LEU A 41 23.56 11.66 -14.29
CA LEU A 41 24.85 11.80 -13.62
C LEU A 41 25.27 13.27 -13.60
N ASP A 42 25.63 13.77 -12.42
CA ASP A 42 26.17 15.12 -12.27
C ASP A 42 27.69 15.10 -12.35
N VAL A 43 28.28 16.02 -13.12
CA VAL A 43 29.74 16.17 -13.16
C VAL A 43 30.26 16.52 -11.77
N GLY A 44 31.24 15.77 -11.28
CA GLY A 44 31.78 15.89 -9.93
C GLY A 44 31.12 14.97 -8.90
N GLN A 45 30.04 14.27 -9.26
CA GLN A 45 29.42 13.26 -8.40
C GLN A 45 30.39 12.10 -8.13
N LYS A 46 30.48 11.65 -6.88
CA LYS A 46 31.31 10.50 -6.51
C LYS A 46 30.48 9.22 -6.56
N LEU A 47 30.95 8.24 -7.33
CA LEU A 47 30.42 6.90 -7.39
C LEU A 47 31.38 5.95 -6.69
N ASN A 48 30.86 5.09 -5.82
CA ASN A 48 31.55 3.92 -5.34
C ASN A 48 31.60 2.87 -6.45
N ILE A 49 32.80 2.36 -6.72
CA ILE A 49 33.08 1.32 -7.70
C ILE A 49 33.35 0.03 -6.93
N PRO A 50 32.34 -0.85 -6.75
CA PRO A 50 32.51 -2.15 -6.13
C PRO A 50 33.30 -3.11 -7.02
N ASP A 51 33.70 -4.26 -6.47
CA ASP A 51 34.32 -5.32 -7.27
C ASP A 51 33.30 -5.92 -8.24
N ARG A 52 33.76 -6.39 -9.40
CA ARG A 52 32.89 -6.94 -10.45
C ARG A 52 31.99 -8.06 -9.94
N ALA A 53 32.53 -8.94 -9.09
CA ALA A 53 31.77 -10.03 -8.48
C ALA A 53 30.57 -9.53 -7.66
N ASP A 54 30.65 -8.36 -7.02
CA ASP A 54 29.55 -7.81 -6.25
C ASP A 54 28.41 -7.29 -7.15
N LEU A 55 28.74 -6.82 -8.36
CA LEU A 55 27.73 -6.44 -9.36
C LEU A 55 27.13 -7.64 -10.08
N GLU A 56 27.95 -8.64 -10.41
CA GLU A 56 27.52 -9.86 -11.11
C GLU A 56 26.70 -10.79 -10.22
N ASN A 57 26.94 -10.78 -8.91
CA ASN A 57 26.19 -11.59 -7.96
C ASN A 57 24.80 -11.00 -7.62
N GLY A 58 24.43 -9.81 -8.11
CA GLY A 58 23.08 -9.23 -7.98
C GLY A 58 22.49 -9.39 -6.57
N ALA A 59 21.28 -9.97 -6.48
CA ALA A 59 20.63 -10.24 -5.21
C ALA A 59 21.43 -11.15 -4.26
N SER A 60 22.42 -11.90 -4.75
CA SER A 60 23.26 -12.82 -3.95
C SER A 60 24.48 -12.15 -3.30
N ALA A 61 24.85 -10.94 -3.72
CA ALA A 61 25.83 -10.12 -3.00
C ALA A 61 25.19 -9.47 -1.77
N TRP A 62 26.00 -9.06 -0.79
CA TRP A 62 25.48 -8.21 0.29
C TRP A 62 25.16 -6.82 -0.29
N HIS A 63 23.88 -6.44 -0.23
CA HIS A 63 23.42 -5.14 -0.72
C HIS A 63 22.32 -4.59 0.21
N ASN A 64 21.99 -3.32 0.02
CA ASN A 64 20.89 -2.62 0.67
C ASN A 64 20.14 -1.77 -0.37
N TYR A 65 19.18 -0.96 0.06
CA TYR A 65 18.50 -0.01 -0.81
C TYR A 65 18.61 1.42 -0.28
N GLY A 66 19.17 2.32 -1.10
CA GLY A 66 19.36 3.72 -0.76
C GLY A 66 20.13 3.92 0.55
N ASP A 67 19.57 4.73 1.44
CA ASP A 67 20.13 5.01 2.78
C ASP A 67 19.78 3.92 3.83
N GLY A 68 19.24 2.77 3.40
CA GLY A 68 18.84 1.67 4.29
C GLY A 68 20.01 1.09 5.09
N LYS A 69 19.75 0.71 6.35
CA LYS A 69 20.76 0.13 7.26
C LYS A 69 20.76 -1.40 7.24
N ILE A 70 19.68 -2.03 6.79
CA ILE A 70 19.59 -3.48 6.63
C ILE A 70 20.30 -3.86 5.33
N TRP A 71 21.31 -4.71 5.47
CA TRP A 71 21.98 -5.35 4.35
C TRP A 71 21.48 -6.78 4.23
N TRP A 72 21.09 -7.19 3.03
CA TRP A 72 20.64 -8.55 2.76
C TRP A 72 21.37 -9.16 1.57
N ARG A 73 21.22 -10.48 1.45
CA ARG A 73 21.58 -11.24 0.26
C ARG A 73 20.64 -12.43 0.12
N LEU A 74 20.48 -12.91 -1.09
CA LEU A 74 19.79 -14.14 -1.43
C LEU A 74 20.79 -15.30 -1.49
N THR A 75 20.50 -16.37 -0.76
CA THR A 75 21.25 -17.63 -0.81
C THR A 75 20.33 -18.76 -1.26
N LYS A 76 20.88 -19.96 -1.45
CA LYS A 76 20.09 -21.16 -1.76
C LYS A 76 19.11 -21.51 -0.64
N GLN A 77 19.34 -21.01 0.56
CA GLN A 77 18.51 -21.24 1.75
C GLN A 77 17.51 -20.10 2.00
N GLY A 78 17.61 -18.99 1.26
CA GLY A 78 16.71 -17.84 1.34
C GLY A 78 17.41 -16.51 1.56
N VAL A 79 16.66 -15.51 2.00
CA VAL A 79 17.16 -14.17 2.29
C VAL A 79 17.86 -14.17 3.64
N GLU A 80 19.15 -13.85 3.63
CA GLU A 80 19.96 -13.60 4.81
C GLU A 80 20.07 -12.11 5.07
N ILE A 81 19.98 -11.72 6.35
CA ILE A 81 20.24 -10.36 6.82
C ILE A 81 21.62 -10.33 7.49
N LYS A 82 22.45 -9.35 7.14
CA LYS A 82 23.81 -9.22 7.66
C LYS A 82 23.79 -9.07 9.18
N GLY A 83 24.54 -9.93 9.87
CA GLY A 83 24.56 -9.98 11.34
C GLY A 83 23.39 -10.73 12.00
N LYS A 84 22.32 -11.07 11.25
CA LYS A 84 21.20 -11.88 11.75
C LYS A 84 21.12 -13.27 11.11
N GLY A 85 21.68 -13.46 9.91
CA GLY A 85 21.55 -14.70 9.14
C GLY A 85 20.16 -14.87 8.52
N LEU A 86 19.75 -16.12 8.32
CA LEU A 86 18.40 -16.45 7.84
C LEU A 86 17.37 -16.16 8.92
N ILE A 87 16.36 -15.34 8.59
CA ILE A 87 15.20 -15.16 9.47
C ILE A 87 14.19 -16.27 9.17
N LYS A 88 13.86 -17.08 10.17
CA LYS A 88 12.90 -18.17 10.07
C LYS A 88 11.96 -18.18 11.26
N GLU A 89 10.70 -18.51 11.02
CA GLU A 89 9.75 -18.81 12.09
C GLU A 89 8.90 -20.02 11.69
N ASP A 90 8.74 -20.98 12.61
CA ASP A 90 8.02 -22.24 12.39
C ASP A 90 6.60 -22.05 11.84
N LYS A 91 5.92 -20.98 12.27
CA LYS A 91 4.55 -20.67 11.83
C LYS A 91 4.48 -20.47 10.31
N TYR A 92 5.51 -19.87 9.72
CA TYR A 92 5.55 -19.62 8.29
C TYR A 92 5.99 -20.83 7.49
N THR A 93 6.93 -21.63 7.99
CA THR A 93 7.30 -22.91 7.34
C THR A 93 6.12 -23.89 7.31
N LYS A 94 5.38 -24.02 8.42
CA LYS A 94 4.17 -24.85 8.49
C LYS A 94 3.09 -24.35 7.52
N ARG A 95 2.90 -23.03 7.45
CA ARG A 95 1.95 -22.41 6.52
C ARG A 95 2.36 -22.61 5.06
N ALA A 96 3.65 -22.46 4.74
CA ALA A 96 4.18 -22.72 3.40
C ALA A 96 3.95 -24.18 2.98
N ALA A 97 4.15 -25.13 3.89
CA ALA A 97 3.88 -26.55 3.65
C ALA A 97 2.39 -26.80 3.35
N ASP A 98 1.47 -26.17 4.08
CA ASP A 98 0.03 -26.28 3.82
C ASP A 98 -0.38 -25.65 2.48
N ILE A 99 0.13 -24.45 2.18
CA ILE A 99 -0.10 -23.76 0.90
C ILE A 99 0.41 -24.62 -0.25
N TRP A 100 1.63 -25.13 -0.16
CA TRP A 100 2.23 -25.98 -1.18
C TRP A 100 1.41 -27.24 -1.40
N ARG A 101 1.07 -27.97 -0.33
CA ARG A 101 0.23 -29.17 -0.40
C ARG A 101 -1.11 -28.92 -1.09
N LYS A 102 -1.74 -27.77 -0.88
CA LYS A 102 -3.06 -27.43 -1.45
C LYS A 102 -3.00 -26.94 -2.88
N TYR A 103 -1.97 -26.18 -3.25
CA TYR A 103 -1.99 -25.34 -4.47
C TYR A 103 -0.78 -25.56 -5.39
N GLU A 104 0.08 -26.54 -5.12
CA GLU A 104 1.30 -26.82 -5.91
C GLU A 104 1.08 -26.82 -7.44
N PRO A 105 0.08 -27.52 -8.02
CA PRO A 105 -0.09 -27.52 -9.48
C PRO A 105 -0.33 -26.13 -10.06
N MET A 106 -1.08 -25.29 -9.35
CA MET A 106 -1.43 -23.92 -9.77
C MET A 106 -0.24 -22.98 -9.60
N ILE A 107 0.51 -23.11 -8.50
CA ILE A 107 1.72 -22.35 -8.22
C ILE A 107 2.80 -22.68 -9.26
N THR A 108 3.07 -23.96 -9.50
CA THR A 108 4.04 -24.43 -10.50
C THR A 108 3.66 -23.95 -11.91
N THR A 109 2.38 -24.01 -12.25
CA THR A 109 1.88 -23.50 -13.55
C THR A 109 2.12 -22.00 -13.71
N ALA A 110 1.76 -21.20 -12.70
CA ALA A 110 1.94 -19.75 -12.74
C ALA A 110 3.43 -19.35 -12.72
N SER A 111 4.23 -20.01 -11.89
CA SER A 111 5.69 -19.83 -11.83
C SER A 111 6.32 -20.08 -13.20
N LYS A 112 6.03 -21.22 -13.83
CA LYS A 112 6.54 -21.54 -15.18
C LYS A 112 6.08 -20.54 -16.23
N LYS A 113 4.84 -20.08 -16.17
CA LYS A 113 4.26 -19.14 -17.14
C LYS A 113 4.91 -17.76 -17.08
N TYR A 114 5.21 -17.26 -15.89
CA TYR A 114 5.65 -15.87 -15.69
C TYR A 114 7.10 -15.73 -15.22
N GLY A 115 7.79 -16.84 -14.97
CA GLY A 115 9.16 -16.85 -14.44
C GLY A 115 9.26 -16.46 -12.96
N VAL A 116 8.13 -16.36 -12.24
CA VAL A 116 8.12 -15.95 -10.83
C VAL A 116 8.65 -17.08 -9.95
N PRO A 117 9.60 -16.80 -9.03
CA PRO A 117 10.02 -17.76 -8.00
C PRO A 117 8.84 -18.34 -7.23
N ILE A 118 8.73 -19.67 -7.18
CA ILE A 118 7.77 -20.39 -6.33
C ILE A 118 7.72 -19.83 -4.89
N PRO A 119 8.87 -19.61 -4.20
CA PRO A 119 8.84 -19.06 -2.85
C PRO A 119 8.27 -17.64 -2.77
N ALA A 120 8.36 -16.83 -3.83
CA ALA A 120 7.71 -15.51 -3.85
C ALA A 120 6.19 -15.63 -3.89
N ILE A 121 5.65 -16.55 -4.71
CA ILE A 121 4.20 -16.80 -4.76
C ILE A 121 3.70 -17.29 -3.40
N ILE A 122 4.38 -18.27 -2.80
CA ILE A 122 3.99 -18.82 -1.48
C ILE A 122 4.09 -17.75 -0.39
N ALA A 123 5.15 -16.94 -0.37
CA ALA A 123 5.32 -15.87 0.60
C ALA A 123 4.18 -14.85 0.52
N THR A 124 3.82 -14.42 -0.70
CA THR A 124 2.67 -13.53 -0.91
C THR A 124 1.37 -14.16 -0.41
N ILE A 125 1.06 -15.42 -0.78
CA ILE A 125 -0.16 -16.09 -0.27
C ILE A 125 -0.16 -16.16 1.28
N SER A 126 1.01 -16.45 1.85
CA SER A 126 1.20 -16.56 3.29
C SER A 126 0.97 -15.25 4.04
N THR A 127 1.42 -14.11 3.49
CA THR A 127 1.29 -12.79 4.13
C THR A 127 -0.05 -12.11 3.87
N GLU A 128 -0.65 -12.36 2.71
CA GLU A 128 -1.87 -11.66 2.28
C GLU A 128 -3.14 -12.33 2.80
N SER A 129 -3.22 -13.66 2.76
CA SER A 129 -4.45 -14.39 3.12
C SER A 129 -4.25 -15.51 4.13
N SER A 130 -3.01 -15.77 4.53
CA SER A 130 -2.65 -16.98 5.28
C SER A 130 -3.08 -18.29 4.59
N GLY A 131 -3.24 -18.29 3.26
CA GLY A 131 -3.71 -19.44 2.48
C GLY A 131 -5.22 -19.57 2.34
N ASN A 132 -5.99 -18.54 2.73
CA ASN A 132 -7.45 -18.51 2.59
C ASN A 132 -7.88 -18.06 1.18
N PRO A 133 -8.46 -18.95 0.35
CA PRO A 133 -8.89 -18.59 -1.01
C PRO A 133 -10.15 -17.75 -1.05
N LYS A 134 -10.85 -17.60 0.09
CA LYS A 134 -12.04 -16.76 0.25
C LYS A 134 -11.78 -15.43 0.96
N ALA A 135 -10.50 -15.11 1.21
CA ALA A 135 -10.15 -13.82 1.80
C ALA A 135 -10.68 -12.67 0.94
N TYR A 136 -11.28 -11.68 1.58
CA TYR A 136 -11.91 -10.52 0.95
C TYR A 136 -11.67 -9.31 1.82
N ARG A 137 -11.34 -8.18 1.19
CA ARG A 137 -11.21 -6.90 1.88
C ARG A 137 -11.68 -5.77 0.98
N TYR A 138 -12.71 -5.07 1.42
CA TYR A 138 -13.23 -3.87 0.78
C TYR A 138 -12.38 -2.64 1.16
N GLU A 139 -12.09 -1.80 0.16
CA GLU A 139 -11.26 -0.61 0.28
C GLU A 139 -12.07 0.63 -0.11
N PRO A 140 -12.91 1.18 0.80
CA PRO A 140 -13.82 2.29 0.48
C PRO A 140 -13.10 3.55 0.01
N LEU A 141 -11.88 3.78 0.52
CA LEU A 141 -11.04 4.90 0.12
C LEU A 141 -10.48 4.70 -1.27
N PHE A 142 -10.11 3.46 -1.59
CA PHE A 142 -9.67 3.12 -2.93
C PHE A 142 -10.79 3.37 -3.95
N TYR A 143 -12.03 3.02 -3.60
CA TYR A 143 -13.19 3.35 -4.43
C TYR A 143 -13.28 4.85 -4.69
N THR A 144 -13.29 5.63 -3.61
CA THR A 144 -13.49 7.08 -3.66
C THR A 144 -12.37 7.78 -4.43
N ARG A 145 -11.12 7.36 -4.22
CA ARG A 145 -9.93 8.01 -4.81
C ARG A 145 -9.64 7.57 -6.24
N TYR A 146 -9.88 6.29 -6.57
CA TYR A 146 -9.35 5.70 -7.80
C TYR A 146 -10.40 5.07 -8.72
N ILE A 147 -11.65 4.91 -8.29
CA ILE A 147 -12.68 4.21 -9.09
C ILE A 147 -13.88 5.11 -9.40
N LYS A 148 -14.46 5.77 -8.40
CA LYS A 148 -15.76 6.45 -8.46
C LYS A 148 -15.92 7.34 -9.70
N ASP A 149 -14.87 8.07 -10.05
CA ASP A 149 -14.90 9.04 -11.15
C ASP A 149 -14.27 8.57 -12.46
N GLN A 150 -13.70 7.37 -12.48
CA GLN A 150 -13.08 6.80 -13.67
C GLN A 150 -14.12 6.30 -14.67
N LYS A 151 -14.01 6.77 -15.92
CA LYS A 151 -14.93 6.40 -17.00
C LYS A 151 -15.04 4.89 -17.21
N GLU A 152 -13.91 4.18 -17.20
CA GLU A 152 -13.86 2.73 -17.35
C GLU A 152 -14.75 2.00 -16.32
N TRP A 153 -14.76 2.48 -15.07
CA TRP A 153 -15.52 1.85 -13.99
C TRP A 153 -16.98 2.31 -13.93
N LYS A 154 -17.31 3.48 -14.52
CA LYS A 154 -18.70 3.92 -14.73
C LYS A 154 -19.43 3.09 -15.78
N GLU A 155 -18.70 2.57 -16.76
CA GLU A 155 -19.25 1.73 -17.83
C GLU A 155 -19.24 0.22 -17.47
N SER A 156 -18.62 -0.14 -16.34
CA SER A 156 -18.55 -1.51 -15.85
C SER A 156 -19.94 -2.03 -15.43
N PRO A 157 -20.25 -3.32 -15.67
CA PRO A 157 -21.47 -3.95 -15.12
C PRO A 157 -21.48 -3.99 -13.58
N TYR A 158 -20.38 -3.63 -12.95
CA TYR A 158 -20.21 -3.58 -11.50
C TYR A 158 -20.20 -2.15 -10.94
N HIS A 159 -20.50 -1.13 -11.74
CA HIS A 159 -20.48 0.28 -11.31
C HIS A 159 -21.30 0.51 -10.03
N ASP A 160 -22.51 -0.03 -9.98
CA ASP A 160 -23.43 0.08 -8.83
C ASP A 160 -23.03 -0.84 -7.66
N TYR A 161 -21.92 -1.56 -7.78
CA TYR A 161 -21.43 -2.52 -6.80
C TYR A 161 -19.98 -2.18 -6.40
N PRO A 162 -19.73 -1.04 -5.73
CA PRO A 162 -18.38 -0.57 -5.38
C PRO A 162 -17.58 -1.60 -4.58
N ARG A 163 -18.27 -2.36 -3.72
CA ARG A 163 -17.71 -3.48 -2.94
C ARG A 163 -17.10 -4.58 -3.80
N ARG A 164 -17.61 -4.76 -5.03
CA ARG A 164 -17.09 -5.76 -5.95
C ARG A 164 -15.83 -5.31 -6.66
N ILE A 165 -15.68 -4.01 -6.94
CA ILE A 165 -14.58 -3.49 -7.76
C ILE A 165 -13.47 -2.81 -6.95
N ALA A 166 -13.78 -2.27 -5.78
CA ALA A 166 -12.82 -1.68 -4.85
C ALA A 166 -12.46 -2.66 -3.73
N ALA A 167 -12.21 -3.92 -4.07
CA ALA A 167 -11.85 -4.94 -3.10
C ALA A 167 -10.67 -5.78 -3.58
N SER A 168 -9.96 -6.34 -2.60
CA SER A 168 -8.93 -7.35 -2.80
C SER A 168 -9.47 -8.74 -2.53
N TYR A 169 -9.04 -9.71 -3.35
CA TYR A 169 -9.63 -11.04 -3.41
C TYR A 169 -8.61 -12.16 -3.23
N GLY A 170 -9.06 -13.20 -2.56
CA GLY A 170 -8.49 -14.54 -2.55
C GLY A 170 -7.08 -14.62 -1.99
N LEU A 171 -6.38 -15.67 -2.43
CA LEU A 171 -5.10 -16.11 -1.88
C LEU A 171 -4.03 -15.02 -1.83
N VAL A 172 -3.93 -14.19 -2.86
CA VAL A 172 -2.90 -13.15 -2.97
C VAL A 172 -3.41 -11.73 -2.67
N GLN A 173 -4.66 -11.58 -2.21
CA GLN A 173 -5.32 -10.29 -1.98
C GLN A 173 -5.10 -9.27 -3.11
N ILE A 174 -5.19 -9.72 -4.37
CA ILE A 174 -5.07 -8.81 -5.51
C ILE A 174 -6.34 -7.96 -5.62
N MET A 175 -6.18 -6.65 -5.78
CA MET A 175 -7.30 -5.74 -6.08
C MET A 175 -7.95 -6.12 -7.41
N TYR A 176 -9.29 -6.15 -7.48
CA TYR A 176 -9.98 -6.50 -8.73
C TYR A 176 -9.56 -5.61 -9.91
N THR A 177 -9.43 -4.30 -9.67
CA THR A 177 -8.95 -3.35 -10.68
C THR A 177 -7.53 -3.66 -11.15
N THR A 178 -6.63 -4.09 -10.26
CA THR A 178 -5.26 -4.51 -10.61
C THR A 178 -5.27 -5.81 -11.38
N ALA A 179 -6.10 -6.78 -10.99
CA ALA A 179 -6.26 -8.02 -11.73
C ALA A 179 -6.74 -7.74 -13.16
N TYR A 180 -7.72 -6.86 -13.31
CA TYR A 180 -8.29 -6.48 -14.59
C TYR A 180 -7.30 -5.65 -15.45
N ASN A 181 -6.77 -4.55 -14.93
CA ASN A 181 -5.96 -3.62 -15.73
C ASN A 181 -4.52 -4.10 -15.95
N SER A 182 -3.92 -4.75 -14.97
CA SER A 182 -2.47 -5.04 -14.96
C SER A 182 -2.15 -6.52 -15.14
N ALA A 183 -3.03 -7.43 -14.68
CA ALA A 183 -2.79 -8.87 -14.73
C ALA A 183 -3.50 -9.60 -15.89
N GLY A 184 -4.32 -8.90 -16.67
CA GLY A 184 -5.03 -9.46 -17.82
C GLY A 184 -6.24 -10.34 -17.47
N PHE A 185 -6.72 -10.31 -16.23
CA PHE A 185 -7.92 -11.03 -15.81
C PHE A 185 -9.19 -10.39 -16.39
N ARG A 186 -10.16 -11.18 -16.86
CA ARG A 186 -11.39 -10.68 -17.50
C ARG A 186 -12.67 -11.36 -16.99
N GLY A 187 -12.58 -12.12 -15.90
CA GLY A 187 -13.74 -12.73 -15.23
C GLY A 187 -14.49 -11.74 -14.35
N LYS A 188 -15.56 -12.20 -13.69
CA LYS A 188 -16.23 -11.41 -12.65
C LYS A 188 -15.37 -11.39 -11.37
N PRO A 189 -15.52 -10.39 -10.48
CA PRO A 189 -14.71 -10.26 -9.28
C PRO A 189 -14.61 -11.54 -8.44
N GLU A 190 -15.73 -12.25 -8.25
CA GLU A 190 -15.80 -13.46 -7.42
C GLU A 190 -15.07 -14.66 -8.03
N ASP A 191 -14.78 -14.65 -9.35
CA ASP A 191 -13.95 -15.70 -9.94
C ASP A 191 -12.50 -15.61 -9.42
N LEU A 192 -12.08 -14.49 -8.80
CA LEU A 192 -10.80 -14.40 -8.08
C LEU A 192 -10.79 -15.18 -6.75
N TYR A 193 -11.90 -15.78 -6.32
CA TYR A 193 -11.88 -16.78 -5.26
C TYR A 193 -11.44 -18.17 -5.75
N ASP A 194 -11.40 -18.40 -7.06
CA ASP A 194 -10.80 -19.61 -7.62
C ASP A 194 -9.27 -19.53 -7.43
N PRO A 195 -8.66 -20.51 -6.75
CA PRO A 195 -7.21 -20.50 -6.50
C PRO A 195 -6.36 -20.39 -7.77
N ALA A 196 -6.75 -21.02 -8.88
CA ALA A 196 -5.95 -20.99 -10.11
C ALA A 196 -6.00 -19.61 -10.77
N ALA A 197 -7.20 -19.01 -10.87
CA ALA A 197 -7.38 -17.66 -11.38
C ALA A 197 -6.62 -16.63 -10.53
N ASN A 198 -6.74 -16.73 -9.20
CA ASN A 198 -6.11 -15.81 -8.25
C ASN A 198 -4.58 -15.88 -8.30
N ILE A 199 -4.01 -17.09 -8.23
CA ILE A 199 -2.56 -17.30 -8.30
C ILE A 199 -2.01 -16.85 -9.66
N ASN A 200 -2.70 -17.13 -10.76
CA ASN A 200 -2.29 -16.67 -12.08
C ASN A 200 -2.31 -15.13 -12.18
N ALA A 201 -3.32 -14.45 -11.63
CA ALA A 201 -3.38 -12.99 -11.62
C ALA A 201 -2.29 -12.37 -10.73
N GLY A 202 -2.08 -12.90 -9.52
CA GLY A 202 -1.02 -12.46 -8.62
C GLY A 202 0.38 -12.63 -9.22
N ALA A 203 0.67 -13.80 -9.81
CA ALA A 203 1.95 -14.07 -10.46
C ALA A 203 2.17 -13.17 -11.70
N ALA A 204 1.12 -12.91 -12.49
CA ALA A 204 1.20 -11.97 -13.60
C ALA A 204 1.53 -10.55 -13.12
N TYR A 205 0.95 -10.11 -12.00
CA TYR A 205 1.23 -8.81 -11.41
C TYR A 205 2.67 -8.72 -10.88
N ILE A 206 3.14 -9.74 -10.15
CA ILE A 206 4.53 -9.85 -9.69
C ILE A 206 5.52 -9.79 -10.87
N ALA A 207 5.22 -10.48 -11.98
CA ALA A 207 6.07 -10.49 -13.16
C ALA A 207 5.92 -9.25 -14.07
N SER A 208 4.93 -8.38 -13.82
CA SER A 208 4.66 -7.23 -14.67
C SER A 208 5.86 -6.27 -14.71
N ALA A 209 6.00 -5.57 -15.84
CA ALA A 209 7.16 -4.74 -16.19
C ALA A 209 7.51 -3.62 -15.17
N TYR A 210 6.64 -3.36 -14.19
CA TYR A 210 6.83 -2.37 -13.15
C TYR A 210 7.64 -2.89 -11.94
N GLN A 211 7.65 -4.20 -11.67
CA GLN A 211 8.23 -4.75 -10.42
C GLN A 211 9.60 -5.41 -10.62
N VAL A 212 9.77 -6.28 -11.63
CA VAL A 212 10.98 -7.12 -11.76
C VAL A 212 11.97 -6.59 -12.81
N LYS A 213 11.50 -5.91 -13.87
CA LYS A 213 12.41 -5.35 -14.89
C LYS A 213 13.35 -4.25 -14.36
N GLN A 214 13.01 -3.62 -13.24
CA GLN A 214 13.81 -2.55 -12.63
C GLN A 214 14.67 -3.01 -11.45
N HIS A 215 14.37 -4.18 -10.86
CA HIS A 215 14.92 -4.58 -9.56
C HIS A 215 15.41 -6.04 -9.52
N GLY A 216 15.24 -6.78 -10.62
CA GLY A 216 15.53 -8.21 -10.68
C GLY A 216 14.59 -9.03 -9.80
N TRP A 217 14.99 -10.29 -9.53
CA TRP A 217 14.26 -11.20 -8.63
C TRP A 217 14.65 -11.05 -7.16
N ASP A 218 14.95 -9.82 -6.74
CA ASP A 218 15.36 -9.47 -5.37
C ASP A 218 14.16 -9.54 -4.40
N PRO A 219 14.11 -10.51 -3.46
CA PRO A 219 12.86 -10.82 -2.76
C PRO A 219 12.30 -9.67 -1.88
N PRO A 220 13.10 -8.96 -1.06
CA PRO A 220 12.63 -7.75 -0.38
C PRO A 220 12.03 -6.69 -1.30
N LYS A 221 12.62 -6.47 -2.48
CA LYS A 221 12.10 -5.49 -3.46
C LYS A 221 10.76 -5.95 -4.05
N ILE A 222 10.62 -7.24 -4.37
CA ILE A 222 9.35 -7.82 -4.82
C ILE A 222 8.26 -7.63 -3.77
N ALA A 223 8.56 -7.93 -2.50
CA ALA A 223 7.61 -7.77 -1.41
C ALA A 223 7.15 -6.32 -1.26
N CYS A 224 8.08 -5.35 -1.25
CA CYS A 224 7.75 -3.93 -1.22
C CYS A 224 6.91 -3.49 -2.43
N ALA A 225 7.27 -3.92 -3.63
CA ALA A 225 6.53 -3.55 -4.84
C ALA A 225 5.11 -4.11 -4.83
N TYR A 226 4.93 -5.35 -4.38
CA TYR A 226 3.61 -5.95 -4.26
C TYR A 226 2.74 -5.21 -3.24
N ASN A 227 3.31 -4.86 -2.09
CA ASN A 227 2.59 -4.22 -0.99
C ASN A 227 2.28 -2.73 -1.22
N ALA A 228 3.21 -1.98 -1.80
CA ALA A 228 3.11 -0.52 -1.93
C ALA A 228 2.87 -0.05 -3.37
N GLY A 229 2.70 -0.99 -4.31
CA GLY A 229 2.65 -0.75 -5.75
C GLY A 229 4.04 -0.64 -6.38
N SER A 230 5.02 -0.03 -5.70
CA SER A 230 6.39 0.17 -6.19
C SER A 230 7.45 0.17 -5.10
N VAL A 231 8.71 -0.05 -5.48
CA VAL A 231 9.85 0.15 -4.60
C VAL A 231 10.15 1.64 -4.52
N ARG A 232 9.94 2.24 -3.34
CA ARG A 232 10.21 3.67 -3.08
C ARG A 232 11.19 3.81 -1.93
N ALA A 233 12.12 4.76 -2.04
CA ALA A 233 13.06 5.04 -0.97
C ALA A 233 12.34 5.70 0.23
N THR A 234 12.70 5.31 1.44
CA THR A 234 12.22 5.93 2.68
C THR A 234 13.32 5.99 3.73
N LYS A 235 13.19 6.93 4.67
CA LYS A 235 14.01 7.01 5.89
C LYS A 235 13.25 6.55 7.14
N ALA A 236 12.00 6.13 6.98
CA ALA A 236 11.11 5.74 8.08
C ALA A 236 11.42 4.35 8.66
N ASN A 237 12.22 3.53 7.99
CA ASN A 237 12.61 2.21 8.45
C ASN A 237 14.06 1.89 8.06
N ASP A 238 14.61 0.85 8.67
CA ASP A 238 15.99 0.44 8.42
C ASP A 238 16.17 -0.33 7.09
N TRP A 239 15.09 -0.78 6.44
CA TRP A 239 15.16 -1.37 5.10
C TRP A 239 15.46 -0.34 4.00
N GLY A 240 15.16 0.94 4.25
CA GLY A 240 15.31 2.00 3.25
C GLY A 240 14.23 1.97 2.15
N MET A 241 13.30 1.02 2.21
CA MET A 241 12.21 0.83 1.24
C MET A 241 10.85 1.04 1.91
N TYR A 242 9.97 1.82 1.28
CA TYR A 242 8.62 2.02 1.76
C TYR A 242 7.81 0.72 1.62
N HIS A 243 7.11 0.37 2.69
CA HIS A 243 6.09 -0.67 2.76
C HIS A 243 5.16 -0.38 3.94
N HIS A 244 3.96 -0.93 3.93
CA HIS A 244 3.07 -0.90 5.09
C HIS A 244 3.72 -1.60 6.30
N PRO A 245 3.38 -1.19 7.54
CA PRO A 245 3.99 -1.71 8.75
C PRO A 245 4.07 -3.25 8.80
N ASP A 246 5.21 -3.75 9.28
CA ASP A 246 5.52 -5.16 9.47
C ASP A 246 5.48 -6.05 8.21
N HIS A 247 5.35 -5.48 7.00
CA HIS A 247 5.21 -6.28 5.80
C HIS A 247 6.46 -7.15 5.53
N LEU A 248 7.66 -6.57 5.51
CA LEU A 248 8.90 -7.33 5.28
C LEU A 248 9.22 -8.27 6.43
N GLU A 249 8.91 -7.88 7.66
CA GLU A 249 9.07 -8.68 8.87
C GLU A 249 8.23 -9.97 8.82
N ARG A 250 7.08 -9.96 8.12
CA ARG A 250 6.26 -11.15 7.87
C ARG A 250 6.65 -11.88 6.59
N TRP A 251 6.97 -11.14 5.52
CA TRP A 251 7.18 -11.70 4.19
C TRP A 251 8.50 -12.44 4.06
N ILE A 252 9.59 -11.91 4.63
CA ILE A 252 10.93 -12.54 4.56
C ILE A 252 10.97 -13.93 5.22
N PRO A 253 10.50 -14.12 6.47
CA PRO A 253 10.46 -15.46 7.04
C PRO A 253 9.46 -16.38 6.32
N ALA A 254 8.40 -15.85 5.68
CA ALA A 254 7.53 -16.62 4.80
C ALA A 254 8.23 -17.12 3.53
N TYR A 255 9.03 -16.27 2.89
CA TYR A 255 9.85 -16.64 1.74
C TYR A 255 10.89 -17.70 2.10
N ASN A 256 11.59 -17.52 3.22
CA ASN A 256 12.57 -18.49 3.70
C ASN A 256 11.93 -19.84 4.08
N GLY A 257 10.76 -19.82 4.72
CA GLY A 257 9.98 -21.03 5.00
C GLY A 257 9.50 -21.73 3.73
N ALA A 258 9.15 -20.97 2.68
CA ALA A 258 8.79 -21.54 1.39
C ALA A 258 9.96 -22.23 0.68
N ILE A 259 11.18 -21.67 0.77
CA ILE A 259 12.39 -22.33 0.25
C ILE A 259 12.70 -23.62 1.00
N GLU A 260 12.49 -23.65 2.32
CA GLU A 260 12.70 -24.87 3.12
C GLU A 260 11.75 -26.00 2.68
N VAL A 261 10.50 -25.66 2.34
CA VAL A 261 9.49 -26.62 1.88
C VAL A 261 9.73 -27.08 0.44
N THR A 262 10.10 -26.16 -0.46
CA THR A 262 10.12 -26.41 -1.91
C THR A 262 11.52 -26.67 -2.47
N GLY A 263 12.57 -26.41 -1.68
CA GLY A 263 13.96 -26.48 -2.10
C GLY A 263 14.43 -25.26 -2.90
N ALA A 264 15.74 -25.20 -3.14
CA ALA A 264 16.40 -24.06 -3.79
C ALA A 264 16.07 -23.92 -5.30
N ALA A 265 15.49 -24.94 -5.94
CA ALA A 265 15.21 -24.97 -7.37
C ALA A 265 14.22 -23.88 -7.84
N GLY A 266 13.49 -23.26 -6.91
CA GLY A 266 12.58 -22.15 -7.20
C GLY A 266 13.08 -20.75 -6.82
N ALA A 267 14.22 -20.61 -6.15
CA ALA A 267 14.64 -19.34 -5.52
C ALA A 267 15.42 -18.40 -6.46
N ILE A 268 16.06 -18.94 -7.50
CA ILE A 268 16.86 -18.20 -8.47
C ILE A 268 16.48 -18.73 -9.84
N PRO A 269 15.88 -17.95 -10.76
CA PRO A 269 15.85 -18.36 -12.14
C PRO A 269 17.30 -18.49 -12.61
N GLU A 270 17.69 -19.67 -13.09
CA GLU A 270 19.04 -19.90 -13.61
C GLU A 270 19.43 -18.73 -14.51
N THR A 271 20.42 -17.96 -14.09
CA THR A 271 20.95 -16.83 -14.83
C THR A 271 21.71 -17.37 -16.05
N SER A 272 20.99 -17.75 -17.10
CA SER A 272 21.49 -17.81 -18.47
C SER A 272 20.39 -18.20 -19.45
N VAL A 273 19.59 -17.23 -19.88
CA VAL A 273 19.20 -17.22 -21.29
C VAL A 273 19.68 -15.90 -21.84
N SER A 274 20.84 -15.95 -22.50
CA SER A 274 21.20 -14.97 -23.50
C SER A 274 20.02 -14.88 -24.47
N VAL A 275 19.31 -13.76 -24.42
CA VAL A 275 18.41 -13.40 -25.52
C VAL A 275 19.32 -13.08 -26.69
N THR A 276 19.69 -14.12 -27.44
CA THR A 276 20.13 -13.94 -28.81
C THR A 276 18.92 -13.33 -29.54
N PRO A 277 19.04 -12.14 -30.15
CA PRO A 277 17.96 -11.64 -30.99
C PRO A 277 17.75 -12.65 -32.11
N LYS A 278 16.56 -13.26 -32.13
CA LYS A 278 16.12 -14.11 -33.22
C LYS A 278 16.27 -13.30 -34.52
N PRO A 279 16.86 -13.84 -35.60
CA PRO A 279 16.97 -13.12 -36.86
C PRO A 279 15.57 -12.77 -37.33
N THR A 280 15.29 -11.48 -37.50
CA THR A 280 14.09 -10.99 -38.14
C THR A 280 14.13 -11.41 -39.61
N THR A 281 13.33 -12.41 -39.96
CA THR A 281 12.96 -12.64 -41.36
C THR A 281 12.07 -11.45 -41.79
N PRO A 282 12.38 -10.76 -42.89
CA PRO A 282 11.60 -9.61 -43.32
C PRO A 282 10.23 -10.07 -43.83
N SER A 283 9.16 -9.63 -43.19
CA SER A 283 7.81 -9.76 -43.73
C SER A 283 7.60 -8.73 -44.84
N ALA A 284 7.04 -9.17 -45.96
CA ALA A 284 6.77 -8.40 -47.17
C ALA A 284 5.91 -7.15 -46.92
N PRO A 285 6.06 -6.08 -47.74
CA PRO A 285 5.33 -4.83 -47.55
C PRO A 285 3.87 -4.96 -48.00
N ALA A 286 2.94 -4.50 -47.16
CA ALA A 286 1.55 -4.27 -47.55
C ALA A 286 1.40 -2.93 -48.33
N PRO A 287 0.42 -2.80 -49.23
CA PRO A 287 0.37 -1.71 -50.21
C PRO A 287 -0.09 -0.38 -49.60
N THR A 288 0.40 0.70 -50.21
CA THR A 288 0.20 2.10 -49.86
C THR A 288 -1.19 2.61 -50.26
N PRO A 289 -1.90 3.40 -49.42
CA PRO A 289 -3.01 4.24 -49.88
C PRO A 289 -2.50 5.63 -50.32
N GLU A 290 -2.99 6.08 -51.46
CA GLU A 290 -2.70 7.39 -52.07
C GLU A 290 -3.13 8.59 -51.19
N LYS A 291 -2.40 9.69 -51.35
CA LYS A 291 -2.56 10.96 -50.65
C LYS A 291 -3.29 11.97 -51.56
N PRO A 292 -4.35 12.67 -51.11
CA PRO A 292 -4.80 13.89 -51.76
C PRO A 292 -3.96 15.10 -51.32
N THR A 293 -3.60 15.92 -52.29
CA THR A 293 -2.78 17.13 -52.22
C THR A 293 -3.58 18.38 -51.82
N THR A 294 -3.13 19.12 -50.80
CA THR A 294 -3.19 20.60 -50.75
C THR A 294 -2.23 21.14 -49.64
N PRO A 295 -1.68 22.36 -49.78
CA PRO A 295 -0.51 22.84 -49.02
C PRO A 295 -0.85 23.45 -47.64
N PRO A 296 0.11 23.53 -46.70
CA PRO A 296 -0.15 23.96 -45.32
C PRO A 296 -0.15 25.49 -45.19
N ALA A 297 -1.18 26.04 -44.54
CA ALA A 297 -1.18 27.38 -43.99
C ALA A 297 -0.40 27.42 -42.66
N SER A 298 0.38 28.49 -42.48
CA SER A 298 1.22 28.81 -41.33
C SER A 298 0.49 28.78 -39.99
N LYS A 299 1.04 28.05 -39.01
CA LYS A 299 0.66 28.17 -37.59
C LYS A 299 1.21 29.49 -37.01
N PRO A 300 0.43 30.26 -36.23
CA PRO A 300 0.96 31.35 -35.44
C PRO A 300 1.70 30.80 -34.21
N THR A 301 2.92 31.27 -34.01
CA THR A 301 3.73 31.10 -32.80
C THR A 301 3.14 31.92 -31.65
N SER A 302 2.65 31.26 -30.61
CA SER A 302 2.43 31.90 -29.30
C SER A 302 3.77 31.98 -28.54
N PRO A 303 4.06 33.09 -27.84
CA PRO A 303 5.27 33.23 -27.03
C PRO A 303 5.23 32.33 -25.78
N PRO A 304 6.38 31.99 -25.17
CA PRO A 304 6.43 31.17 -23.97
C PRO A 304 5.82 31.94 -22.79
N VAL A 305 4.85 31.34 -22.11
CA VAL A 305 4.32 31.84 -20.84
C VAL A 305 5.39 31.63 -19.78
N VAL A 306 6.01 32.72 -19.31
CA VAL A 306 6.85 32.72 -18.11
C VAL A 306 5.92 32.59 -16.90
N SER A 307 5.81 31.40 -16.30
CA SER A 307 5.14 31.28 -15.00
C SER A 307 6.05 31.90 -13.93
N ALA A 308 5.62 33.02 -13.33
CA ALA A 308 6.36 33.66 -12.24
C ALA A 308 6.30 32.80 -10.97
N ASN A 309 7.42 32.20 -10.56
CA ASN A 309 7.53 31.50 -9.28
C ASN A 309 7.51 32.49 -8.11
N VAL A 310 6.97 32.09 -6.96
CA VAL A 310 6.86 32.88 -5.73
C VAL A 310 7.52 32.18 -4.54
N THR A 311 7.73 32.90 -3.45
CA THR A 311 8.11 32.32 -2.17
C THR A 311 6.86 31.93 -1.39
N MET A 312 6.77 30.70 -0.90
CA MET A 312 5.76 30.26 0.05
C MET A 312 6.30 30.37 1.47
N ARG A 313 5.54 30.91 2.41
CA ARG A 313 5.91 31.04 3.83
C ARG A 313 4.90 30.27 4.68
N LEU A 314 5.37 29.25 5.37
CA LEU A 314 4.61 28.50 6.37
C LEU A 314 4.80 29.15 7.74
N LEU A 315 3.71 29.39 8.47
CA LEU A 315 3.71 29.83 9.86
C LEU A 315 3.21 28.70 10.75
N PHE A 316 3.91 28.44 11.86
CA PHE A 316 3.59 27.39 12.82
C PHE A 316 3.32 28.02 14.18
N SER A 317 2.12 27.86 14.72
CA SER A 317 1.82 28.27 16.11
C SER A 317 2.52 27.34 17.10
N SER A 318 3.17 27.88 18.13
CA SER A 318 3.74 27.10 19.23
C SER A 318 3.10 27.51 20.57
N ALA A 319 2.86 26.56 21.46
CA ALA A 319 2.61 26.90 22.87
C ALA A 319 3.91 27.44 23.48
N GLN A 320 3.83 28.49 24.31
CA GLN A 320 5.02 29.12 24.91
C GLN A 320 5.94 28.06 25.55
N GLY A 321 7.17 27.96 25.05
CA GLY A 321 8.20 27.04 25.57
C GLY A 321 8.35 25.70 24.85
N GLN A 322 7.52 25.37 23.86
CA GLN A 322 7.68 24.12 23.11
C GLN A 322 8.75 24.24 22.02
N ALA A 323 9.76 23.37 22.07
CA ALA A 323 10.84 23.31 21.09
C ALA A 323 10.35 22.80 19.72
N TRP A 324 10.93 23.33 18.63
CA TRP A 324 10.65 22.90 17.27
C TRP A 324 10.93 21.40 17.06
N LYS A 325 10.00 20.71 16.39
CA LYS A 325 10.16 19.32 15.95
C LYS A 325 10.29 19.27 14.42
N PRO A 326 11.28 18.54 13.87
CA PRO A 326 11.41 18.38 12.43
C PRO A 326 10.19 17.73 11.78
N MET A 327 9.85 18.16 10.56
CA MET A 327 8.69 17.64 9.83
C MET A 327 9.00 17.40 8.35
N LEU A 328 8.26 16.49 7.72
CA LEU A 328 8.22 16.29 6.28
C LEU A 328 7.02 17.06 5.71
N VAL A 329 7.18 17.65 4.53
CA VAL A 329 6.11 18.34 3.80
C VAL A 329 6.08 17.77 2.40
N ASP A 330 4.93 17.26 1.98
CA ASP A 330 4.65 16.84 0.61
C ASP A 330 3.70 17.85 -0.02
N MET A 331 4.09 18.47 -1.14
CA MET A 331 3.25 19.42 -1.88
C MET A 331 2.85 18.84 -3.23
N PHE A 332 1.56 18.66 -3.49
CA PHE A 332 1.04 18.12 -4.74
C PHE A 332 0.43 19.25 -5.57
N LYS A 333 1.03 19.60 -6.71
CA LYS A 333 0.48 20.64 -7.59
C LYS A 333 -0.72 20.11 -8.36
N HIS A 334 -1.82 20.85 -8.39
CA HIS A 334 -2.95 20.55 -9.28
C HIS A 334 -2.60 20.89 -10.73
N ASN A 335 -2.85 19.95 -11.64
CA ASN A 335 -2.72 20.11 -13.09
C ASN A 335 -4.09 19.85 -13.75
N GLY A 336 -5.10 20.65 -13.42
CA GLY A 336 -6.48 20.40 -13.83
C GLY A 336 -7.18 19.46 -12.84
N ALA A 337 -7.70 18.32 -13.29
CA ALA A 337 -8.36 17.33 -12.43
C ALA A 337 -7.39 16.28 -11.83
N GLU A 338 -6.09 16.40 -12.10
CA GLU A 338 -5.04 15.47 -11.67
C GLU A 338 -4.05 16.18 -10.73
N LEU A 339 -3.49 15.44 -9.77
CA LEU A 339 -2.36 15.88 -8.95
C LEU A 339 -1.05 15.49 -9.63
N GLY A 340 -0.14 16.46 -9.76
CA GLY A 340 1.24 16.23 -10.17
C GLY A 340 2.07 15.55 -9.07
N ASP A 341 3.26 15.08 -9.43
CA ASP A 341 4.19 14.44 -8.50
C ASP A 341 4.47 15.33 -7.28
N PRO A 342 4.51 14.77 -6.06
CA PRO A 342 4.76 15.56 -4.86
C PRO A 342 6.16 16.17 -4.84
N ILE A 343 6.21 17.44 -4.46
CA ILE A 343 7.44 18.10 -4.04
C ILE A 343 7.58 17.83 -2.54
N SER A 344 8.37 16.82 -2.20
CA SER A 344 8.63 16.39 -0.83
C SER A 344 9.91 16.98 -0.26
N PHE A 345 9.86 17.56 0.93
CA PHE A 345 11.06 18.04 1.62
C PHE A 345 10.92 18.02 3.15
N ARG A 346 12.05 18.02 3.84
CA ARG A 346 12.11 18.04 5.32
C ARG A 346 12.39 19.44 5.83
N ILE A 347 11.54 19.94 6.73
CA ILE A 347 11.79 21.13 7.53
C ILE A 347 12.53 20.72 8.81
N ALA A 348 13.86 20.71 8.75
CA ALA A 348 14.69 20.36 9.89
C ALA A 348 14.87 21.52 10.89
N ALA A 349 14.86 22.75 10.41
CA ALA A 349 15.05 23.96 11.20
C ALA A 349 14.13 25.08 10.69
N VAL A 350 13.74 25.97 11.60
CA VAL A 350 12.80 27.07 11.35
C VAL A 350 13.31 28.37 11.98
N LYS A 351 12.79 29.50 11.50
CA LYS A 351 13.07 30.82 12.09
C LYS A 351 11.98 31.15 13.12
N PRO A 352 12.32 31.61 14.34
CA PRO A 352 11.33 32.15 15.27
C PRO A 352 10.51 33.26 14.61
N PHE A 353 9.19 33.25 14.80
CA PHE A 353 8.28 34.26 14.25
C PHE A 353 7.07 34.43 15.17
N GLN A 354 6.89 35.62 15.75
CA GLN A 354 5.86 35.91 16.75
C GLN A 354 5.81 34.85 17.87
N ASN A 355 4.63 34.23 18.12
CA ASN A 355 4.41 33.20 19.13
C ASN A 355 4.71 31.77 18.60
N GLY A 356 5.59 31.64 17.62
CA GLY A 356 5.85 30.35 16.97
C GLY A 356 7.03 30.41 16.01
N TYR A 357 6.87 29.77 14.85
CA TYR A 357 7.95 29.58 13.89
C TYR A 357 7.50 29.88 12.47
N SER A 358 8.47 30.16 11.58
CA SER A 358 8.25 30.32 10.16
C SER A 358 9.27 29.54 9.33
N PHE A 359 8.83 29.09 8.16
CA PHE A 359 9.70 28.46 7.17
C PHE A 359 9.38 29.00 5.78
N GLU A 360 10.40 29.35 5.01
CA GLU A 360 10.25 29.92 3.66
C GLU A 360 10.75 28.94 2.61
N ILE A 361 9.95 28.74 1.59
CA ILE A 361 10.21 27.86 0.45
C ILE A 361 10.22 28.75 -0.80
N PRO A 362 11.40 29.06 -1.35
CA PRO A 362 11.50 29.90 -2.55
C PRO A 362 11.15 29.10 -3.82
N ASN A 363 10.87 29.82 -4.90
CA ASN A 363 10.73 29.27 -6.25
C ASN A 363 9.57 28.27 -6.46
N ILE A 364 8.47 28.43 -5.73
CA ILE A 364 7.25 27.63 -5.96
C ILE A 364 6.46 28.23 -7.11
N ALA A 365 6.09 27.40 -8.10
CA ALA A 365 5.24 27.84 -9.19
C ALA A 365 3.84 28.19 -8.67
N LYS A 366 3.25 29.27 -9.18
CA LYS A 366 1.85 29.61 -8.82
C LYS A 366 0.89 28.49 -9.23
N GLY A 367 -0.19 28.34 -8.46
CA GLY A 367 -1.25 27.37 -8.69
C GLY A 367 -1.81 26.82 -7.38
N THR A 368 -2.72 25.87 -7.51
CA THR A 368 -3.36 25.19 -6.38
C THR A 368 -2.56 23.95 -5.99
N TYR A 369 -2.40 23.73 -4.68
CA TYR A 369 -1.60 22.63 -4.14
C TYR A 369 -2.30 21.94 -2.98
N ASP A 370 -2.09 20.63 -2.85
CA ASP A 370 -2.33 19.93 -1.58
C ASP A 370 -1.01 19.87 -0.79
N LEU A 371 -1.05 20.05 0.53
CA LEU A 371 0.11 20.02 1.42
C LEU A 371 -0.09 19.05 2.59
N VAL A 372 0.69 17.98 2.61
CA VAL A 372 0.71 17.01 3.71
C VAL A 372 1.91 17.30 4.60
N LEU A 373 1.70 17.58 5.88
CA LEU A 373 2.75 17.78 6.87
C LEU A 373 2.81 16.57 7.79
N THR A 374 3.97 15.95 7.91
CA THR A 374 4.20 14.71 8.66
C THR A 374 5.29 14.92 9.71
N ASP A 375 5.10 14.43 10.93
CA ASP A 375 6.13 14.48 11.97
C ASP A 375 7.30 13.60 11.53
N ALA A 376 8.51 14.17 11.42
CA ALA A 376 9.63 13.46 10.80
C ALA A 376 10.24 12.38 11.70
N ALA A 377 9.86 12.32 12.98
CA ALA A 377 10.36 11.31 13.93
C ALA A 377 9.45 10.08 13.98
N SER A 378 8.13 10.30 13.97
CA SER A 378 7.11 9.25 14.05
C SER A 378 6.57 8.82 12.69
N GLY A 379 6.70 9.66 11.66
CA GLY A 379 6.08 9.42 10.35
C GLY A 379 4.57 9.63 10.34
N SER A 380 4.00 10.14 11.44
CA SER A 380 2.57 10.44 11.54
C SER A 380 2.24 11.73 10.80
N VAL A 381 1.24 11.69 9.92
CA VAL A 381 0.69 12.90 9.32
C VAL A 381 0.14 13.78 10.43
N MET A 382 0.67 14.99 10.55
CA MET A 382 0.25 15.99 11.54
C MET A 382 -0.92 16.82 11.04
N THR A 383 -0.93 17.17 9.75
CA THR A 383 -2.00 17.92 9.11
C THR A 383 -1.92 17.77 7.59
N ASP A 384 -3.05 17.93 6.92
CA ASP A 384 -3.18 17.85 5.47
C ASP A 384 -4.05 19.03 5.00
N PHE A 385 -3.53 19.84 4.08
CA PHE A 385 -4.21 21.00 3.52
C PHE A 385 -4.55 20.72 2.06
N ALA A 386 -5.84 20.65 1.72
CA ALA A 386 -6.26 20.55 0.32
C ALA A 386 -6.44 21.94 -0.29
N GLU A 387 -6.21 22.04 -1.60
CA GLU A 387 -6.55 23.20 -2.43
C GLU A 387 -5.94 24.55 -1.98
N VAL A 388 -4.71 24.53 -1.48
CA VAL A 388 -3.99 25.73 -1.08
C VAL A 388 -3.53 26.53 -2.31
N GLU A 389 -4.06 27.74 -2.44
CA GLU A 389 -3.72 28.65 -3.52
C GLU A 389 -2.38 29.37 -3.28
N ILE A 390 -1.43 29.16 -4.20
CA ILE A 390 -0.12 29.84 -4.20
C ILE A 390 -0.13 30.91 -5.29
N GLU A 391 -0.36 32.16 -4.90
CA GLU A 391 -0.55 33.27 -5.85
C GLU A 391 0.28 34.53 -5.56
N THR A 392 0.47 34.86 -4.28
CA THR A 392 1.14 36.09 -3.81
C THR A 392 2.62 35.82 -3.50
N ASN A 393 3.44 36.87 -3.38
CA ASN A 393 4.86 36.73 -3.06
C ASN A 393 5.25 37.61 -1.85
N PRO A 394 5.44 37.04 -0.64
CA PRO A 394 5.25 35.62 -0.32
C PRO A 394 3.77 35.23 -0.19
N THR A 395 3.40 34.02 -0.59
CA THR A 395 2.13 33.40 -0.20
C THR A 395 2.30 32.88 1.23
N VAL A 396 1.45 33.33 2.16
CA VAL A 396 1.56 32.98 3.58
C VAL A 396 0.48 31.98 3.97
N ILE A 397 0.90 30.84 4.52
CA ILE A 397 0.01 29.78 5.02
C ILE A 397 0.23 29.65 6.53
N ASP A 398 -0.82 29.86 7.31
CA ASP A 398 -0.79 29.63 8.76
C ASP A 398 -1.27 28.21 9.09
N VAL A 399 -0.32 27.36 9.43
CA VAL A 399 -0.52 25.95 9.77
C VAL A 399 -1.28 25.80 11.09
N GLY A 400 -1.23 26.81 11.98
CA GLY A 400 -1.80 26.75 13.32
C GLY A 400 -3.27 27.15 13.43
N SER A 401 -3.76 28.05 12.57
CA SER A 401 -5.13 28.57 12.62
C SER A 401 -6.15 27.74 11.82
N GLN A 402 -5.68 26.78 11.00
CA GLN A 402 -6.53 25.89 10.21
C GLN A 402 -6.67 24.47 10.81
N ARG A 403 -6.74 24.38 12.15
CA ARG A 403 -6.80 23.14 12.97
C ARG A 403 -8.03 22.23 12.76
N GLY A 404 -8.77 22.35 11.68
CA GLY A 404 -10.00 21.59 11.42
C GLY A 404 -9.83 20.25 10.71
N MET A 405 -8.63 19.87 10.23
CA MET A 405 -8.49 18.73 9.30
C MET A 405 -7.25 17.85 9.57
N SER A 406 -7.17 17.20 10.74
CA SER A 406 -6.17 16.15 11.01
C SER A 406 -6.76 14.94 11.74
N ARG A 407 -6.36 13.73 11.35
CA ARG A 407 -6.86 12.42 11.82
C ARG A 407 -6.11 11.99 13.09
N ASP A 408 -6.81 11.83 14.20
CA ASP A 408 -6.20 11.41 15.49
C ASP A 408 -5.75 9.93 15.48
N ILE A 409 -4.59 9.62 16.07
CA ILE A 409 -4.12 8.24 16.35
C ILE A 409 -4.75 7.78 17.68
N VAL A 410 -5.45 6.65 17.66
CA VAL A 410 -6.15 6.11 18.85
C VAL A 410 -5.16 5.51 19.87
N SER A 411 -5.27 5.92 21.13
CA SER A 411 -4.45 5.42 22.25
C SER A 411 -4.66 3.90 22.50
N PRO A 412 -3.61 3.12 22.85
CA PRO A 412 -3.74 1.71 23.24
C PRO A 412 -4.74 1.47 24.38
N ASP A 413 -4.86 2.42 25.30
CA ASP A 413 -5.74 2.38 26.47
C ASP A 413 -7.17 2.85 26.17
N ALA A 414 -7.50 3.12 24.90
CA ALA A 414 -8.82 3.57 24.51
C ALA A 414 -9.89 2.50 24.88
N PRO A 415 -11.03 2.93 25.45
CA PRO A 415 -12.08 2.02 25.89
C PRO A 415 -12.66 1.23 24.71
N ARG A 416 -12.95 -0.05 24.94
CA ARG A 416 -13.44 -1.00 23.95
C ARG A 416 -14.73 -1.68 24.39
N ALA A 417 -15.53 -2.08 23.43
CA ALA A 417 -16.82 -2.71 23.57
C ALA A 417 -16.88 -4.05 22.83
N THR A 418 -17.92 -4.82 23.12
CA THR A 418 -18.46 -5.82 22.20
C THR A 418 -19.67 -5.21 21.49
N LEU A 419 -19.63 -5.16 20.16
CA LEU A 419 -20.79 -4.85 19.34
C LEU A 419 -21.48 -6.17 18.97
N ARG A 420 -22.69 -6.36 19.49
CA ARG A 420 -23.55 -7.50 19.20
C ARG A 420 -24.53 -7.14 18.09
N LEU A 421 -24.52 -7.88 17.00
CA LEU A 421 -25.48 -7.73 15.90
C LEU A 421 -26.59 -8.77 16.04
N ARG A 422 -27.83 -8.31 16.13
CA ARG A 422 -29.03 -9.15 16.17
C ARG A 422 -29.62 -9.26 14.78
N PHE A 423 -29.48 -10.44 14.17
CA PHE A 423 -30.03 -10.78 12.86
C PHE A 423 -31.40 -11.46 13.02
N PRO A 424 -32.51 -10.86 12.57
CA PRO A 424 -33.83 -11.47 12.69
C PRO A 424 -33.92 -12.78 11.90
N LYS A 425 -34.52 -13.82 12.49
CA LYS A 425 -34.87 -15.05 11.78
C LYS A 425 -36.11 -14.83 10.95
N THR A 426 -35.94 -14.66 9.64
CA THR A 426 -37.04 -14.53 8.66
C THR A 426 -37.52 -15.87 8.09
N GLY A 427 -37.22 -16.98 8.77
CA GLY A 427 -37.53 -18.35 8.29
C GLY A 427 -36.56 -18.90 7.24
N GLN A 428 -35.61 -18.11 6.76
CA GLN A 428 -34.53 -18.56 5.88
C GLN A 428 -33.35 -19.11 6.70
N ARG A 429 -32.61 -20.08 6.13
CA ARG A 429 -31.34 -20.57 6.72
C ARG A 429 -30.31 -19.45 6.72
N TRP A 430 -29.40 -19.47 7.69
CA TRP A 430 -28.28 -18.53 7.75
C TRP A 430 -27.49 -18.55 6.44
N LYS A 431 -27.15 -17.36 5.97
CA LYS A 431 -26.25 -17.15 4.84
C LYS A 431 -24.96 -16.51 5.36
N PRO A 432 -23.78 -16.92 4.88
CA PRO A 432 -22.52 -16.27 5.23
C PRO A 432 -22.58 -14.76 5.02
N VAL A 433 -22.07 -13.97 5.97
CA VAL A 433 -22.02 -12.51 5.87
C VAL A 433 -20.64 -11.95 6.16
N ILE A 434 -20.37 -10.79 5.57
CA ILE A 434 -19.23 -9.91 5.85
C ILE A 434 -19.80 -8.66 6.50
N VAL A 435 -19.27 -8.29 7.66
CA VAL A 435 -19.65 -7.10 8.39
C VAL A 435 -18.48 -6.14 8.39
N ASP A 436 -18.67 -4.93 7.87
CA ASP A 436 -17.70 -3.84 7.99
C ASP A 436 -18.17 -2.82 9.01
N LEU A 437 -17.32 -2.52 9.98
CA LEU A 437 -17.51 -1.41 10.92
C LEU A 437 -16.60 -0.25 10.50
N ILE A 438 -17.22 0.80 9.97
CA ILE A 438 -16.56 1.98 9.43
C ILE A 438 -16.69 3.10 10.46
N SER A 439 -15.59 3.60 11.03
CA SER A 439 -15.65 4.75 11.95
C SER A 439 -16.16 5.98 11.22
N THR A 440 -17.16 6.67 11.78
CA THR A 440 -17.74 7.91 11.22
C THR A 440 -17.25 9.17 11.93
N GLN A 441 -16.32 9.03 12.88
CA GLN A 441 -15.72 10.21 13.52
C GLN A 441 -14.97 11.02 12.48
N ALA A 442 -15.35 12.29 12.36
CA ALA A 442 -14.92 13.27 11.36
C ALA A 442 -13.45 13.67 11.54
N SER A 443 -12.57 12.71 11.31
CA SER A 443 -11.20 12.92 10.94
C SER A 443 -10.56 11.60 10.55
N GLN A 444 -11.06 10.42 10.92
CA GLN A 444 -10.39 9.16 10.63
C GLN A 444 -10.97 8.44 9.40
N GLU A 445 -10.25 8.42 8.28
CA GLU A 445 -10.37 7.29 7.36
C GLU A 445 -9.60 6.11 7.96
N SER A 446 -10.15 5.48 8.99
CA SER A 446 -9.64 4.20 9.46
C SER A 446 -10.12 3.09 8.52
N GLU A 447 -9.25 2.11 8.26
CA GLU A 447 -9.66 0.86 7.59
C GLU A 447 -10.85 0.26 8.34
N PRO A 448 -11.90 -0.19 7.65
CA PRO A 448 -13.03 -0.81 8.32
C PRO A 448 -12.58 -2.03 9.11
N LEU A 449 -13.12 -2.21 10.31
CA LEU A 449 -13.00 -3.48 11.00
C LEU A 449 -13.94 -4.48 10.32
N THR A 450 -13.36 -5.33 9.46
CA THR A 450 -14.09 -6.37 8.73
C THR A 450 -14.15 -7.67 9.52
N VAL A 451 -15.36 -8.22 9.69
CA VAL A 451 -15.62 -9.51 10.32
C VAL A 451 -16.40 -10.41 9.37
N THR A 452 -15.93 -11.63 9.16
CA THR A 452 -16.62 -12.64 8.35
C THR A 452 -17.29 -13.69 9.26
N SER A 453 -18.54 -14.04 8.96
CA SER A 453 -19.29 -15.06 9.68
C SER A 453 -19.80 -16.14 8.73
N ASP A 454 -18.93 -17.10 8.42
CA ASP A 454 -19.22 -18.22 7.51
C ASP A 454 -20.20 -19.23 8.12
N VAL A 455 -20.21 -19.34 9.45
CA VAL A 455 -21.09 -20.24 10.21
C VAL A 455 -22.18 -19.42 10.89
N ALA A 456 -23.35 -20.03 11.06
CA ALA A 456 -24.45 -19.43 11.80
C ALA A 456 -24.03 -19.09 13.24
N PRO A 457 -24.18 -17.83 13.68
CA PRO A 457 -23.94 -17.45 15.06
C PRO A 457 -24.93 -18.14 16.02
N PRO A 458 -24.68 -18.08 17.35
CA PRO A 458 -25.62 -18.58 18.34
C PRO A 458 -27.03 -18.02 18.15
N GLU A 459 -28.02 -18.88 18.29
CA GLU A 459 -29.43 -18.50 18.21
C GLU A 459 -29.96 -18.08 19.57
N GLN A 460 -30.74 -17.00 19.61
CA GLN A 460 -31.52 -16.63 20.78
C GLN A 460 -32.92 -16.20 20.34
N GLN A 461 -33.92 -16.98 20.75
CA GLN A 461 -35.33 -16.80 20.39
C GLN A 461 -35.54 -16.71 18.86
N ASP A 462 -35.80 -15.50 18.36
CA ASP A 462 -36.15 -15.15 16.98
C ASP A 462 -34.98 -14.51 16.21
N ALA A 463 -33.74 -14.62 16.69
CA ALA A 463 -32.58 -14.02 16.04
C ALA A 463 -31.28 -14.84 16.16
N TYR A 464 -30.35 -14.61 15.23
CA TYR A 464 -28.94 -14.96 15.39
C TYR A 464 -28.17 -13.79 15.99
N LEU A 465 -27.24 -14.08 16.91
CA LEU A 465 -26.44 -13.06 17.60
C LEU A 465 -24.96 -13.20 17.24
N LEU A 466 -24.44 -12.23 16.47
CA LEU A 466 -23.03 -12.15 16.12
C LEU A 466 -22.32 -11.14 17.02
N ASP A 467 -21.38 -11.59 17.83
CA ASP A 467 -20.56 -10.73 18.69
C ASP A 467 -19.26 -10.34 18.00
N ILE A 468 -19.02 -9.03 17.89
CA ILE A 468 -17.78 -8.45 17.42
C ILE A 468 -17.05 -7.84 18.62
N PRO A 469 -16.02 -8.52 19.16
CA PRO A 469 -15.29 -8.03 20.32
C PRO A 469 -14.28 -6.94 19.94
N ASN A 470 -13.76 -6.24 20.96
CA ASN A 470 -12.67 -5.28 20.86
C ASN A 470 -12.94 -4.06 19.94
N VAL A 471 -14.20 -3.67 19.76
CA VAL A 471 -14.58 -2.47 19.00
C VAL A 471 -14.27 -1.23 19.83
N LEU A 472 -13.55 -0.26 19.30
CA LEU A 472 -13.26 0.98 20.01
C LEU A 472 -14.54 1.77 20.27
N PHE A 473 -14.60 2.50 21.38
CA PHE A 473 -15.71 3.44 21.56
C PHE A 473 -15.68 4.51 20.48
N GLY A 474 -16.83 4.81 19.90
CA GLY A 474 -16.95 5.77 18.80
C GLY A 474 -18.24 5.63 18.02
N SER A 475 -18.37 6.45 16.97
CA SER A 475 -19.50 6.42 16.06
C SER A 475 -19.13 5.61 14.83
N TYR A 476 -20.03 4.75 14.36
CA TYR A 476 -19.77 3.82 13.27
C TYR A 476 -20.92 3.80 12.25
N ALA A 477 -20.57 3.52 11.01
CA ALA A 477 -21.45 2.91 10.03
C ALA A 477 -21.20 1.39 10.02
N VAL A 478 -22.28 0.62 9.93
CA VAL A 478 -22.27 -0.84 9.91
C VAL A 478 -22.84 -1.29 8.59
N ASP A 479 -22.00 -1.92 7.79
CA ASP A 479 -22.39 -2.52 6.53
C ASP A 479 -22.40 -4.03 6.66
N VAL A 480 -23.49 -4.66 6.25
CA VAL A 480 -23.66 -6.11 6.24
C VAL A 480 -23.80 -6.55 4.79
N THR A 481 -22.89 -7.39 4.34
CA THR A 481 -22.80 -7.90 2.96
C THR A 481 -23.00 -9.42 2.98
N GLU A 482 -23.78 -9.98 2.06
CA GLU A 482 -23.82 -11.44 1.86
C GLU A 482 -22.48 -11.90 1.27
N ALA A 483 -21.76 -12.80 1.94
CA ALA A 483 -20.38 -13.14 1.57
C ALA A 483 -20.29 -13.87 0.21
N ASP A 484 -21.32 -14.62 -0.17
CA ASP A 484 -21.32 -15.39 -1.42
C ASP A 484 -21.58 -14.53 -2.66
N THR A 485 -22.46 -13.53 -2.54
CA THR A 485 -22.89 -12.68 -3.67
C THR A 485 -22.25 -11.30 -3.66
N LEU A 486 -21.65 -10.91 -2.54
CA LEU A 486 -21.17 -9.57 -2.23
C LEU A 486 -22.26 -8.50 -2.35
N LEU A 487 -23.52 -8.90 -2.21
CA LEU A 487 -24.66 -8.00 -2.16
C LEU A 487 -24.70 -7.32 -0.79
N LEU A 488 -24.73 -5.98 -0.78
CA LEU A 488 -24.99 -5.21 0.43
C LEU A 488 -26.42 -5.49 0.89
N LEU A 489 -26.56 -6.18 2.02
CA LEU A 489 -27.84 -6.52 2.63
C LEU A 489 -28.37 -5.35 3.45
N GLN A 490 -27.46 -4.62 4.11
CA GLN A 490 -27.82 -3.53 4.99
C GLN A 490 -26.67 -2.54 5.18
N GLU A 491 -27.00 -1.26 5.28
CA GLU A 491 -26.12 -0.14 5.61
C GLU A 491 -26.81 0.67 6.71
N ILE A 492 -26.19 0.76 7.89
CA ILE A 492 -26.73 1.51 9.04
C ILE A 492 -25.66 2.48 9.54
N ALA A 493 -25.90 3.78 9.36
CA ALA A 493 -25.02 4.83 9.85
C ALA A 493 -25.41 5.33 11.25
N GLY A 494 -24.47 5.97 11.95
CA GLY A 494 -24.73 6.67 13.21
C GLY A 494 -24.85 5.75 14.43
N ILE A 495 -24.19 4.60 14.40
CA ILE A 495 -24.16 3.65 15.51
C ILE A 495 -23.14 4.10 16.55
N GLU A 496 -23.64 4.55 17.70
CA GLU A 496 -22.81 4.98 18.83
C GLU A 496 -22.41 3.79 19.71
N VAL A 497 -21.13 3.42 19.65
CA VAL A 497 -20.49 2.44 20.54
C VAL A 497 -19.87 3.18 21.72
N ASN A 498 -20.58 3.28 22.84
CA ASN A 498 -20.17 4.10 23.99
C ASN A 498 -20.25 3.40 25.34
N ARG A 499 -20.36 2.07 25.33
CA ARG A 499 -20.52 1.23 26.53
C ARG A 499 -19.96 -0.17 26.27
N PRO A 500 -19.68 -0.97 27.31
CA PRO A 500 -19.01 -2.26 27.17
C PRO A 500 -19.70 -3.27 26.24
N VAL A 501 -21.03 -3.23 26.17
CA VAL A 501 -21.81 -4.05 25.23
C VAL A 501 -22.88 -3.19 24.57
N VAL A 502 -22.88 -3.13 23.24
CA VAL A 502 -23.91 -2.48 22.44
C VAL A 502 -24.58 -3.55 21.58
N THR A 503 -25.91 -3.64 21.63
CA THR A 503 -26.66 -4.55 20.75
C THR A 503 -27.36 -3.74 19.66
N LEU A 504 -26.98 -3.96 18.41
CA LEU A 504 -27.63 -3.38 17.23
C LEU A 504 -28.61 -4.40 16.67
N ASP A 505 -29.88 -4.01 16.60
CA ASP A 505 -30.90 -4.78 15.92
C ASP A 505 -30.95 -4.40 14.44
N LEU A 506 -30.62 -5.38 13.60
CA LEU A 506 -30.53 -5.18 12.15
C LEU A 506 -31.91 -5.04 11.50
N ALA A 507 -32.99 -5.58 12.08
CA ALA A 507 -34.32 -5.39 11.52
C ALA A 507 -34.78 -3.92 11.61
N SER A 508 -34.48 -3.27 12.74
CA SER A 508 -34.91 -1.92 13.06
C SER A 508 -33.86 -0.85 12.80
N GLY A 509 -32.59 -1.25 12.61
CA GLY A 509 -31.44 -0.35 12.49
C GLY A 509 -31.12 0.42 13.77
N LYS A 510 -31.58 -0.05 14.94
CA LYS A 510 -31.48 0.69 16.21
C LYS A 510 -30.73 -0.10 17.27
N ILE A 511 -30.06 0.62 18.16
CA ILE A 511 -29.48 0.03 19.37
C ILE A 511 -30.63 -0.40 20.29
N VAL A 512 -30.68 -1.69 20.60
CA VAL A 512 -31.60 -2.27 21.57
C VAL A 512 -30.88 -2.40 22.89
N GLN A 513 -31.44 -1.80 23.94
CA GLN A 513 -30.91 -1.98 25.28
C GLN A 513 -31.35 -3.34 25.80
N PRO A 514 -30.47 -4.13 26.44
CA PRO A 514 -30.95 -5.26 27.22
C PRO A 514 -31.92 -4.73 28.27
N GLU A 515 -33.11 -5.33 28.39
CA GLU A 515 -33.95 -5.08 29.56
C GLU A 515 -33.15 -5.46 30.79
N ILE A 516 -32.69 -4.47 31.56
CA ILE A 516 -32.14 -4.73 32.88
C ILE A 516 -33.33 -5.14 33.74
N PRO A 517 -33.41 -6.41 34.20
CA PRO A 517 -34.49 -6.79 35.10
C PRO A 517 -34.41 -5.85 36.31
N LYS A 518 -35.52 -5.22 36.72
CA LYS A 518 -35.57 -4.27 37.87
C LYS A 518 -34.80 -4.78 39.10
N ASN A 519 -34.90 -6.09 39.30
CA ASN A 519 -34.29 -6.90 40.34
C ASN A 519 -32.74 -7.02 40.25
N LEU A 520 -32.11 -6.75 39.12
CA LEU A 520 -30.65 -6.67 39.00
C LEU A 520 -30.12 -5.34 39.52
N TRP A 521 -30.85 -4.23 39.29
CA TRP A 521 -30.50 -2.92 39.86
C TRP A 521 -30.62 -2.96 41.39
N GLU A 522 -31.70 -3.50 41.93
CA GLU A 522 -31.86 -3.64 43.39
C GLU A 522 -30.75 -4.49 44.02
N ARG A 523 -30.31 -5.57 43.34
CA ARG A 523 -29.20 -6.43 43.80
C ARG A 523 -27.84 -5.72 43.74
N LEU A 524 -27.57 -4.97 42.67
CA LEU A 524 -26.32 -4.20 42.53
C LEU A 524 -26.26 -3.03 43.51
N HIS A 525 -27.38 -2.36 43.77
CA HIS A 525 -27.48 -1.31 44.79
C HIS A 525 -27.31 -1.86 46.20
N ALA A 526 -27.90 -3.02 46.50
CA ALA A 526 -27.73 -3.69 47.79
C ALA A 526 -26.27 -4.12 48.03
N TRP A 527 -25.61 -4.67 47.00
CA TRP A 527 -24.20 -5.06 47.02
C TRP A 527 -23.25 -3.84 47.15
N TRP A 528 -23.54 -2.75 46.46
CA TRP A 528 -22.78 -1.49 46.54
C TRP A 528 -22.86 -0.86 47.94
N ASN A 529 -24.04 -0.90 48.57
CA ASN A 529 -24.23 -0.41 49.94
C ASN A 529 -23.56 -1.29 51.00
N THR A 530 -23.33 -2.58 50.72
CA THR A 530 -22.60 -3.47 51.64
C THR A 530 -21.08 -3.28 51.59
N LEU A 531 -20.55 -2.75 50.48
CA LEU A 531 -19.11 -2.50 50.30
C LEU A 531 -18.61 -1.20 50.95
N TRP A 532 -19.50 -0.27 51.30
CA TRP A 532 -19.15 1.05 51.85
C TRP A 532 -19.64 1.30 53.29
N GLN A 533 -20.03 0.25 54.03
CA GLN A 533 -20.33 0.31 55.47
C GLN A 533 -19.40 -0.53 56.35
N VAL A 534 -18.10 -0.53 56.08
CA VAL A 534 -17.07 -0.91 57.07
C VAL A 534 -15.94 0.11 57.05
#